data_AF-A0A081C2A9-F1
#
_entry.id   AF-A0A081C2A9-F1
#
_cell.length_a   1.000
_cell.length_b   1.000
_cell.length_c   1.000
_cell.angle_alpha   90.00
_cell.angle_beta   90.00
_cell.angle_gamma   90.00
#
_symmetry.space_group_name_H-M   'P 1'
#
loop_
_entity.id
_entity.type
_entity.pdbx_description
1 polymer ?
#
loop_
_entity_poly.entity_id
_entity_poly.type
_entity_poly.pdbx_seq_one_letter_code
_entity_poly.pdbx_strand_id
1 'polypeptide(L)'
;MHDLIGDKGLNLMTFSLTGYPVLSGFYVLPEAYRAFLQQSDLEQSIAAILAEKDLSDPEQLRTCGVRIRHVIMERDIPNNIKAAILPAYWRLFRLPANGKLYVEVTSSVRIEDQPQSSFTGQPEGFGSIFGETDLLCAIKKCWASLWSDQAIAYRHIHHIDHTKVSVTVLVQHKALLEIFERLLSTRSSSPYNDVEFKFTRVPNPGKIREKHSRIHNIQC
;
A
#
# COMPACT_ATOMS: atom_id res chain seq x y z
N MET A 1 -17.67 -2.09 -7.26
CA MET A 1 -16.23 -2.30 -7.49
C MET A 1 -15.42 -1.15 -6.92
N HIS A 2 -15.75 0.10 -7.26
CA HIS A 2 -15.15 1.32 -6.67
C HIS A 2 -15.14 1.28 -5.12
N ASP A 3 -16.26 0.91 -4.50
CA ASP A 3 -16.39 0.74 -3.05
C ASP A 3 -15.37 -0.20 -2.40
N LEU A 4 -14.79 -1.11 -3.17
CA LEU A 4 -13.91 -2.17 -2.68
C LEU A 4 -12.41 -1.81 -2.82
N ILE A 5 -12.05 -1.06 -3.86
CA ILE A 5 -10.64 -0.81 -4.23
C ILE A 5 -10.23 0.67 -4.20
N GLY A 6 -11.19 1.58 -3.98
CA GLY A 6 -10.98 3.02 -3.96
C GLY A 6 -10.55 3.62 -5.31
N ASP A 7 -10.33 4.93 -5.34
CA ASP A 7 -10.00 5.67 -6.57
C ASP A 7 -8.72 5.18 -7.25
N LYS A 8 -7.66 4.94 -6.47
CA LYS A 8 -6.40 4.40 -7.02
C LYS A 8 -6.59 3.03 -7.65
N GLY A 9 -7.38 2.16 -7.01
CA GLY A 9 -7.65 0.85 -7.55
C GLY A 9 -8.51 0.88 -8.81
N LEU A 10 -9.52 1.76 -8.83
CA LEU A 10 -10.37 1.94 -10.01
C LEU A 10 -9.56 2.48 -11.20
N ASN A 11 -8.65 3.43 -10.98
CA ASN A 11 -7.79 3.96 -12.04
C ASN A 11 -6.88 2.88 -12.64
N LEU A 12 -6.22 2.07 -11.80
CA LEU A 12 -5.39 0.97 -12.26
C LEU A 12 -6.19 -0.10 -13.01
N MET A 13 -7.37 -0.45 -12.51
CA MET A 13 -8.27 -1.37 -13.20
C MET A 13 -8.69 -0.80 -14.57
N THR A 14 -9.05 0.48 -14.63
CA THR A 14 -9.46 1.16 -15.87
C THR A 14 -8.32 1.14 -16.90
N PHE A 15 -7.09 1.42 -16.48
CA PHE A 15 -5.91 1.30 -17.35
C PHE A 15 -5.69 -0.13 -17.84
N SER A 16 -5.85 -1.13 -16.97
CA SER A 16 -5.77 -2.53 -17.37
C SER A 16 -6.81 -2.91 -18.42
N LEU A 17 -8.06 -2.45 -18.26
CA LEU A 17 -9.17 -2.76 -19.17
C LEU A 17 -9.05 -2.03 -20.50
N THR A 18 -8.40 -0.87 -20.52
CA THR A 18 -8.16 -0.07 -21.73
C THR A 18 -6.87 -0.47 -22.47
N GLY A 19 -6.20 -1.53 -22.01
CA GLY A 19 -5.03 -2.11 -22.68
C GLY A 19 -3.70 -1.43 -22.35
N TYR A 20 -3.67 -0.49 -21.41
CA TYR A 20 -2.42 0.09 -20.92
C TYR A 20 -1.67 -0.90 -20.03
N PRO A 21 -0.32 -0.94 -20.13
CA PRO A 21 0.48 -1.81 -19.27
C PRO A 21 0.37 -1.34 -17.83
N VAL A 22 -0.17 -2.19 -16.97
CA VAL A 22 -0.20 -2.01 -15.51
C VAL A 22 0.64 -3.07 -14.83
N LEU A 23 1.22 -2.70 -13.69
CA LEU A 23 2.00 -3.64 -12.89
C LEU A 23 1.07 -4.69 -12.29
N SER A 24 1.49 -5.96 -12.36
CA SER A 24 0.73 -7.03 -11.75
C SER A 24 0.74 -6.86 -10.23
N GLY A 25 -0.43 -7.06 -9.62
CA GLY A 25 -0.66 -6.90 -8.20
C GLY A 25 -1.97 -7.53 -7.76
N PHE A 26 -2.29 -7.39 -6.48
CA PHE A 26 -3.56 -7.80 -5.89
C PHE A 26 -3.96 -6.83 -4.77
N TYR A 27 -5.24 -6.85 -4.41
CA TYR A 27 -5.79 -6.06 -3.31
C TYR A 27 -6.06 -6.96 -2.11
N VAL A 28 -5.61 -6.53 -0.94
CA VAL A 28 -6.09 -7.02 0.35
C VAL A 28 -7.31 -6.18 0.71
N LEU A 29 -8.47 -6.84 0.76
CA LEU A 29 -9.75 -6.18 0.87
C LEU A 29 -10.04 -5.72 2.32
N PRO A 30 -10.94 -4.74 2.50
CA PRO A 30 -11.41 -4.27 3.81
C PRO A 30 -11.80 -5.37 4.79
N GLU A 31 -12.38 -6.46 4.29
CA GLU A 31 -12.83 -7.60 5.08
C GLU A 31 -11.67 -8.30 5.80
N ALA A 32 -10.47 -8.30 5.21
CA ALA A 32 -9.28 -8.86 5.86
C ALA A 32 -8.87 -8.03 7.08
N TYR A 33 -8.97 -6.70 7.01
CA TYR A 33 -8.71 -5.82 8.15
C TYR A 33 -9.76 -6.02 9.26
N ARG A 34 -11.05 -6.05 8.91
CA ARG A 34 -12.13 -6.32 9.89
C ARG A 34 -11.94 -7.68 10.57
N ALA A 35 -11.68 -8.73 9.78
CA ALA A 35 -11.41 -10.07 10.31
C ALA A 35 -10.18 -10.10 11.22
N PHE A 36 -9.13 -9.34 10.88
CA PHE A 36 -7.94 -9.20 11.73
C PHE A 36 -8.29 -8.55 13.07
N LEU A 37 -9.08 -7.49 13.08
CA LEU A 37 -9.49 -6.83 14.33
C LEU A 37 -10.30 -7.77 15.24
N GLN A 38 -11.26 -8.49 14.66
CA GLN A 38 -12.17 -9.39 15.38
C GLN A 38 -11.46 -10.63 15.94
N GLN A 39 -10.61 -11.27 15.13
CA GLN A 39 -9.96 -12.54 15.50
C GLN A 39 -8.74 -12.35 16.42
N SER A 40 -8.32 -11.10 16.67
CA SER A 40 -7.14 -10.77 17.47
C SER A 40 -7.46 -10.00 18.76
N ASP A 41 -8.75 -9.94 19.15
CA ASP A 41 -9.27 -9.16 20.28
C ASP A 41 -8.82 -7.67 20.26
N LEU A 42 -8.56 -7.16 19.06
CA LEU A 42 -8.09 -5.79 18.86
C LEU A 42 -9.22 -4.79 19.01
N GLU A 43 -10.45 -5.15 18.63
CA GLU A 43 -11.60 -4.27 18.77
C GLU A 43 -11.80 -3.84 20.23
N GLN A 44 -11.81 -4.78 21.18
CA GLN A 44 -11.96 -4.45 22.61
C GLN A 44 -10.74 -3.68 23.12
N SER A 45 -9.53 -4.09 22.73
CA SER A 45 -8.28 -3.42 23.14
C SER A 45 -8.25 -1.96 22.70
N ILE A 46 -8.65 -1.69 21.46
CA ILE A 46 -8.69 -0.34 20.89
C ILE A 46 -9.79 0.49 21.55
N ALA A 47 -10.98 -0.08 21.74
CA ALA A 47 -12.08 0.61 22.41
C ALA A 47 -11.72 1.02 23.85
N ALA A 48 -11.02 0.16 24.60
CA ALA A 48 -10.54 0.48 25.94
C ALA A 48 -9.53 1.66 25.91
N ILE A 49 -8.57 1.65 24.98
CA ILE A 49 -7.58 2.73 24.85
C ILE A 49 -8.26 4.07 24.51
N LEU A 50 -9.26 4.06 23.63
CA LEU A 50 -10.03 5.25 23.25
C LEU A 50 -10.84 5.80 24.44
N ALA A 51 -11.44 4.93 25.26
CA ALA A 51 -12.26 5.33 26.40
C ALA A 51 -11.45 5.95 27.55
N GLU A 52 -10.15 5.64 27.65
CA GLU A 52 -9.25 6.16 28.70
C GLU A 52 -8.77 7.60 28.46
N LYS A 53 -8.96 8.17 27.27
CA LYS A 53 -8.28 9.40 26.83
C LYS A 53 -9.26 10.45 26.35
N ASP A 54 -9.01 11.70 26.72
CA ASP A 54 -9.66 12.84 26.07
C ASP A 54 -9.02 13.07 24.70
N LEU A 55 -9.76 12.77 23.63
CA LEU A 55 -9.30 12.95 22.25
C LEU A 55 -9.24 14.43 21.83
N SER A 56 -9.73 15.35 22.67
CA SER A 56 -9.64 16.80 22.45
C SER A 56 -8.32 17.37 22.97
N ASP A 57 -7.63 16.64 23.85
CA ASP A 57 -6.29 16.98 24.34
C ASP A 57 -5.23 16.43 23.35
N PRO A 58 -4.37 17.29 22.76
CA PRO A 58 -3.37 16.86 21.78
C PRO A 58 -2.36 15.84 22.29
N GLU A 59 -1.96 15.91 23.57
CA GLU A 59 -0.97 15.00 24.16
C GLU A 59 -1.59 13.62 24.43
N GLN A 60 -2.82 13.62 24.94
CA GLN A 60 -3.57 12.39 25.17
C GLN A 60 -3.93 11.70 23.85
N LEU A 61 -4.33 12.46 22.83
CA LEU A 61 -4.59 11.95 21.49
C LEU A 61 -3.34 11.33 20.85
N ARG A 62 -2.18 11.98 20.96
CA ARG A 62 -0.91 11.42 20.49
C ARG A 62 -0.59 10.10 21.19
N THR A 63 -0.74 10.07 22.51
CA THR A 63 -0.49 8.87 23.32
C THR A 63 -1.44 7.73 22.97
N CYS A 64 -2.72 8.06 22.73
CA CYS A 64 -3.73 7.12 22.27
C CYS A 64 -3.34 6.49 20.93
N GLY A 65 -3.01 7.32 19.93
CA GLY A 65 -2.58 6.86 18.61
C GLY A 65 -1.36 5.95 18.67
N VAL A 66 -0.33 6.32 19.44
CA VAL A 66 0.88 5.49 19.62
C VAL A 66 0.52 4.13 20.23
N ARG A 67 -0.29 4.09 21.29
CA ARG A 67 -0.69 2.84 21.96
C ARG A 67 -1.48 1.91 21.03
N ILE A 68 -2.44 2.45 20.27
CA ILE A 68 -3.24 1.66 19.34
C ILE A 68 -2.36 1.07 18.24
N ARG A 69 -1.49 1.89 17.63
CA ARG A 69 -0.55 1.42 16.60
C ARG A 69 0.38 0.34 17.14
N HIS A 70 0.86 0.48 18.37
CA HIS A 70 1.69 -0.53 19.03
C HIS A 70 0.97 -1.87 19.17
N VAL A 71 -0.23 -1.88 19.76
CA VAL A 71 -1.03 -3.09 19.96
C VAL A 71 -1.36 -3.77 18.63
N ILE A 72 -1.70 -3.02 17.59
CA ILE A 72 -1.89 -3.56 16.22
C ILE A 72 -0.60 -4.23 15.72
N MET A 73 0.55 -3.59 15.91
CA MET A 73 1.85 -4.10 15.46
C MET A 73 2.34 -5.31 16.26
N GLU A 74 1.86 -5.54 17.47
CA GLU A 74 2.18 -6.73 18.27
C GLU A 74 1.32 -7.95 17.92
N ARG A 75 0.09 -7.78 17.43
CA ARG A 75 -0.80 -8.92 17.12
C ARG A 75 -0.44 -9.64 15.83
N ASP A 76 -0.23 -10.94 15.88
CA ASP A 76 -0.02 -11.73 14.67
C ASP A 76 -1.25 -11.73 13.77
N ILE A 77 -1.03 -11.66 12.45
CA ILE A 77 -2.12 -11.88 11.50
C ILE A 77 -2.59 -13.35 11.61
N PRO A 78 -3.91 -13.60 11.81
CA PRO A 78 -4.49 -14.94 11.80
C PRO A 78 -4.13 -15.78 10.58
N ASN A 79 -3.99 -17.10 10.77
CA ASN A 79 -3.48 -18.02 9.74
C ASN A 79 -4.39 -18.10 8.50
N ASN A 80 -5.71 -18.02 8.67
CA ASN A 80 -6.68 -17.94 7.58
C ASN A 80 -6.45 -16.71 6.69
N ILE A 81 -6.16 -15.54 7.27
CA ILE A 81 -5.89 -14.31 6.54
C ILE A 81 -4.53 -14.42 5.82
N LYS A 82 -3.50 -14.93 6.50
CA LYS A 82 -2.21 -15.24 5.87
C LYS A 82 -2.38 -16.19 4.68
N ALA A 83 -3.16 -17.25 4.85
CA ALA A 83 -3.43 -18.24 3.80
C ALA A 83 -4.21 -17.68 2.60
N ALA A 84 -4.94 -16.58 2.76
CA ALA A 84 -5.56 -15.87 1.65
C ALA A 84 -4.57 -14.94 0.90
N ILE A 85 -3.64 -14.32 1.62
CA ILE A 85 -2.69 -13.32 1.09
C ILE A 85 -1.49 -13.99 0.40
N LEU A 86 -0.85 -14.95 1.06
CA LEU A 86 0.43 -15.51 0.62
C LEU A 86 0.38 -16.22 -0.75
N PRO A 87 -0.69 -16.97 -1.11
CA PRO A 87 -0.80 -17.54 -2.45
C PRO A 87 -0.87 -16.48 -3.56
N ALA A 88 -1.57 -15.37 -3.32
CA ALA A 88 -1.63 -14.24 -4.26
C ALA A 88 -0.25 -13.58 -4.42
N TYR A 89 0.46 -13.40 -3.30
CA TYR A 89 1.84 -12.92 -3.30
C TYR A 89 2.78 -13.83 -4.10
N TRP A 90 2.79 -15.14 -3.83
CA TRP A 90 3.65 -16.08 -4.57
C TRP A 90 3.34 -16.11 -6.07
N ARG A 91 2.07 -15.93 -6.47
CA ARG A 91 1.67 -15.86 -7.88
C ARG A 91 2.33 -14.69 -8.61
N LEU A 92 2.63 -13.58 -7.93
CA LEU A 92 3.35 -12.45 -8.52
C LEU A 92 4.76 -12.85 -9.00
N PHE A 93 5.40 -13.83 -8.33
CA PHE A 93 6.76 -14.27 -8.65
C PHE A 93 6.82 -15.47 -9.61
N ARG A 94 5.68 -16.01 -10.05
CA ARG A 94 5.64 -17.12 -11.01
C ARG A 94 5.92 -16.69 -12.46
N LEU A 95 6.09 -15.39 -12.72
CA LEU A 95 6.52 -14.87 -14.01
C LEU A 95 8.05 -14.99 -14.15
N PRO A 96 8.57 -15.32 -15.34
CA PRO A 96 10.01 -15.51 -15.54
C PRO A 96 10.70 -14.14 -15.56
N ALA A 97 11.07 -13.64 -14.38
CA ALA A 97 12.01 -12.55 -14.25
C ALA A 97 13.21 -13.04 -13.46
N ASN A 98 14.38 -13.06 -14.12
CA ASN A 98 15.66 -13.48 -13.59
C ASN A 98 16.24 -12.48 -12.56
N GLY A 99 15.43 -12.00 -11.62
CA GLY A 99 15.82 -10.98 -10.64
C GLY A 99 15.00 -11.04 -9.37
N LYS A 100 15.54 -10.47 -8.29
CA LYS A 100 14.80 -10.22 -7.04
C LYS A 100 13.68 -9.22 -7.36
N LEU A 101 12.47 -9.73 -7.52
CA LEU A 101 11.28 -8.90 -7.64
C LEU A 101 10.95 -8.36 -6.25
N TYR A 102 10.75 -7.06 -6.14
CA TYR A 102 10.27 -6.42 -4.91
C TYR A 102 8.83 -6.01 -5.13
N VAL A 103 8.04 -5.99 -4.06
CA VAL A 103 6.70 -5.41 -4.09
C VAL A 103 6.66 -4.05 -3.40
N GLU A 104 5.65 -3.28 -3.77
CA GLU A 104 5.22 -2.08 -3.08
C GLU A 104 3.82 -2.31 -2.51
N VAL A 105 3.61 -1.81 -1.30
CA VAL A 105 2.36 -1.94 -0.56
C VAL A 105 1.81 -0.54 -0.32
N THR A 106 0.67 -0.22 -0.93
CA THR A 106 0.02 1.11 -0.84
C THR A 106 -1.38 0.98 -0.27
N SER A 107 -1.75 1.85 0.67
CA SER A 107 -3.09 1.86 1.27
C SER A 107 -4.07 2.82 0.57
N SER A 108 -5.35 2.49 0.61
CA SER A 108 -6.48 3.37 0.28
C SER A 108 -7.53 3.24 1.39
N VAL A 109 -7.70 4.32 2.16
CA VAL A 109 -8.59 4.36 3.32
C VAL A 109 -10.02 4.68 2.89
N ARG A 110 -10.98 4.05 3.55
CA ARG A 110 -12.41 4.28 3.39
C ARG A 110 -13.08 4.50 4.75
N ILE A 111 -13.95 5.50 4.82
CA ILE A 111 -14.93 5.65 5.88
C ILE A 111 -16.25 5.11 5.35
N GLU A 112 -16.87 4.21 6.10
CA GLU A 112 -18.18 3.67 5.75
C GLU A 112 -19.24 4.76 5.89
N ASP A 113 -20.26 4.71 5.02
CA ASP A 113 -21.36 5.68 4.97
C ASP A 113 -20.96 7.13 4.56
N GLN A 114 -19.70 7.39 4.20
CA GLN A 114 -19.27 8.69 3.63
C GLN A 114 -18.74 8.57 2.19
N PRO A 115 -19.00 9.56 1.33
CA PRO A 115 -18.36 9.64 0.02
C PRO A 115 -16.84 9.82 0.18
N GLN A 116 -16.05 9.04 -0.57
CA GLN A 116 -14.58 9.02 -0.48
C GLN A 116 -13.91 10.39 -0.60
N SER A 117 -14.56 11.37 -1.26
CA SER A 117 -14.06 12.74 -1.42
C SER A 117 -13.82 13.51 -0.11
N SER A 118 -14.27 12.97 1.02
CA SER A 118 -14.25 13.66 2.32
C SER A 118 -12.93 13.46 3.09
N PHE A 119 -12.22 12.34 2.86
CA PHE A 119 -11.04 11.96 3.63
C PHE A 119 -9.77 11.95 2.79
N THR A 120 -9.02 13.05 2.86
CA THR A 120 -7.69 13.22 2.29
C THR A 120 -6.60 12.78 3.26
N GLY A 121 -6.69 11.56 3.79
CA GLY A 121 -5.53 10.92 4.42
C GLY A 121 -4.50 10.60 3.35
N GLN A 122 -3.26 11.06 3.48
CA GLN A 122 -2.20 10.67 2.54
C GLN A 122 -2.05 9.14 2.57
N PRO A 123 -2.10 8.47 1.41
CA PRO A 123 -1.95 7.02 1.35
C PRO A 123 -0.53 6.65 1.80
N GLU A 124 -0.41 5.82 2.83
CA GLU A 124 0.88 5.28 3.22
C GLU A 124 1.31 4.20 2.21
N GLY A 125 2.54 4.33 1.73
CA GLY A 125 3.19 3.43 0.79
C GLY A 125 4.51 2.91 1.35
N PHE A 126 4.70 1.59 1.31
CA PHE A 126 5.92 0.91 1.74
C PHE A 126 6.56 0.23 0.53
N GLY A 127 7.77 0.64 0.18
CA GLY A 127 8.50 0.12 -0.98
C GLY A 127 9.56 -0.92 -0.62
N SER A 128 10.04 -1.64 -1.65
CA SER A 128 11.19 -2.57 -1.56
C SER A 128 10.97 -3.76 -0.63
N ILE A 129 9.76 -4.32 -0.63
CA ILE A 129 9.40 -5.45 0.22
C ILE A 129 9.76 -6.77 -0.47
N PHE A 130 10.41 -7.66 0.28
CA PHE A 130 10.78 -8.99 -0.19
C PHE A 130 10.57 -10.04 0.91
N GLY A 131 9.87 -11.11 0.58
CA GLY A 131 9.54 -12.17 1.52
C GLY A 131 8.23 -11.93 2.27
N GLU A 132 7.73 -13.02 2.85
CA GLU A 132 6.40 -13.09 3.46
C GLU A 132 6.32 -12.25 4.74
N THR A 133 7.36 -12.30 5.57
CA THR A 133 7.43 -11.54 6.82
C THR A 133 7.34 -10.04 6.58
N ASP A 134 8.13 -9.53 5.62
CA ASP A 134 8.15 -8.11 5.29
C ASP A 134 6.84 -7.66 4.66
N LEU A 135 6.21 -8.51 3.84
CA LEU A 135 4.89 -8.26 3.27
C LEU A 135 3.83 -8.12 4.36
N LEU A 136 3.73 -9.10 5.26
CA LEU A 136 2.71 -9.08 6.32
C LEU A 136 2.96 -7.91 7.28
N CYS A 137 4.23 -7.59 7.57
CA CYS A 137 4.60 -6.41 8.34
C CYS A 137 4.14 -5.11 7.66
N ALA A 138 4.37 -4.96 6.34
CA ALA A 138 3.94 -3.79 5.59
C ALA A 138 2.41 -3.65 5.55
N ILE A 139 1.67 -4.75 5.38
CA ILE A 139 0.21 -4.77 5.43
C ILE A 139 -0.28 -4.31 6.81
N LYS A 140 0.33 -4.79 7.90
CA LYS A 140 -0.02 -4.34 9.26
C LYS A 140 0.27 -2.85 9.47
N LYS A 141 1.37 -2.33 8.91
CA LYS A 141 1.65 -0.89 8.97
C LYS A 141 0.56 -0.07 8.26
N CYS A 142 0.10 -0.53 7.09
CA CYS A 142 -1.05 0.07 6.41
C CYS A 142 -2.34 0.01 7.24
N TRP A 143 -2.55 -1.03 8.05
CA TRP A 143 -3.70 -1.11 8.96
C TRP A 143 -3.52 -0.19 10.17
N ALA A 144 -2.31 -0.10 10.72
CA ALA A 144 -1.98 0.77 11.83
C ALA A 144 -2.08 2.26 11.46
N SER A 145 -1.87 2.64 10.19
CA SER A 145 -1.94 4.02 9.72
C SER A 145 -3.33 4.66 9.87
N LEU A 146 -4.39 3.84 9.87
CA LEU A 146 -5.75 4.26 10.20
C LEU A 146 -5.86 4.89 11.60
N TRP A 147 -4.93 4.56 12.47
CA TRP A 147 -4.84 5.01 13.85
C TRP A 147 -3.72 6.02 14.05
N SER A 148 -3.27 6.69 12.98
CA SER A 148 -2.44 7.89 13.09
C SER A 148 -3.15 8.96 13.91
N ASP A 149 -2.37 9.84 14.55
CA ASP A 149 -2.91 10.88 15.42
C ASP A 149 -3.85 11.80 14.62
N GLN A 150 -3.46 12.11 13.37
CA GLN A 150 -4.28 12.87 12.43
C GLN A 150 -5.58 12.15 12.06
N ALA A 151 -5.54 10.84 11.81
CA ALA A 151 -6.73 10.07 11.45
C ALA A 151 -7.70 9.90 12.64
N ILE A 152 -7.19 9.81 13.87
CA ILE A 152 -8.02 9.79 15.08
C ILE A 152 -8.66 11.16 15.28
N ALA A 153 -7.85 12.24 15.22
CA ALA A 153 -8.34 13.61 15.39
C ALA A 153 -9.41 13.98 14.37
N TYR A 154 -9.18 13.64 13.09
CA TYR A 154 -10.16 13.87 12.03
C TYR A 154 -11.49 13.17 12.34
N ARG A 155 -11.44 11.88 12.69
CA ARG A 155 -12.65 11.11 13.00
C ARG A 155 -13.40 11.68 14.20
N HIS A 156 -12.68 12.10 15.23
CA HIS A 156 -13.25 12.73 16.42
C HIS A 156 -13.96 14.05 16.09
N ILE A 157 -13.28 14.96 15.37
CA ILE A 157 -13.82 16.27 14.96
C ILE A 157 -15.06 16.13 14.07
N HIS A 158 -15.07 15.14 13.18
CA HIS A 158 -16.17 14.92 12.24
C HIS A 158 -17.25 13.97 12.76
N HIS A 159 -17.19 13.56 14.03
CA HIS A 159 -18.13 12.61 14.65
C HIS A 159 -18.28 11.30 13.87
N ILE A 160 -17.17 10.83 13.30
CA ILE A 160 -17.10 9.56 12.57
C ILE A 160 -16.77 8.47 13.56
N ASP A 161 -17.58 7.41 13.55
CA ASP A 161 -17.34 6.23 14.35
C ASP A 161 -15.99 5.59 14.00
N HIS A 162 -15.13 5.44 15.01
CA HIS A 162 -13.80 4.85 14.86
C HIS A 162 -13.84 3.38 14.41
N THR A 163 -14.97 2.69 14.55
CA THR A 163 -15.20 1.31 14.09
C THR A 163 -15.63 1.23 12.62
N LYS A 164 -16.17 2.32 12.06
CA LYS A 164 -16.68 2.40 10.68
C LYS A 164 -15.61 2.82 9.67
N VAL A 165 -14.35 2.47 9.91
CA VAL A 165 -13.27 2.71 8.95
C VAL A 165 -12.63 1.42 8.52
N SER A 166 -12.30 1.36 7.24
CA SER A 166 -11.62 0.23 6.64
C SER A 166 -10.58 0.70 5.63
N VAL A 167 -9.68 -0.19 5.26
CA VAL A 167 -8.59 0.12 4.34
C VAL A 167 -8.42 -1.02 3.36
N THR A 168 -8.28 -0.66 2.10
CA THR A 168 -7.83 -1.57 1.06
C THR A 168 -6.34 -1.39 0.88
N VAL A 169 -5.59 -2.49 0.82
CA VAL A 169 -4.14 -2.47 0.61
C VAL A 169 -3.82 -3.06 -0.75
N LEU A 170 -3.22 -2.26 -1.63
CA LEU A 170 -2.69 -2.70 -2.91
C LEU A 170 -1.28 -3.24 -2.73
N VAL A 171 -1.05 -4.49 -3.13
CA VAL A 171 0.27 -5.09 -3.24
C VAL A 171 0.59 -5.26 -4.72
N GLN A 172 1.63 -4.60 -5.22
CA GLN A 172 2.00 -4.64 -6.64
C GLN A 172 3.49 -4.86 -6.81
N HIS A 173 3.89 -5.39 -7.97
CA HIS A 173 5.30 -5.36 -8.35
C HIS A 173 5.81 -3.94 -8.33
N LYS A 174 6.99 -3.75 -7.75
CA LYS A 174 7.72 -2.50 -7.88
C LYS A 174 8.33 -2.47 -9.28
N ALA A 175 7.82 -1.62 -10.16
CA ALA A 175 8.60 -1.22 -11.31
C ALA A 175 9.88 -0.55 -10.80
N LEU A 176 11.01 -0.79 -11.45
CA LEU A 176 12.12 0.15 -11.38
C LEU A 176 11.54 1.52 -11.72
N LEU A 177 11.47 2.42 -10.73
CA LEU A 177 10.83 3.74 -10.82
C LEU A 177 11.36 4.52 -12.05
N GLU A 178 12.60 4.24 -12.46
CA GLU A 178 13.25 4.75 -13.66
C GLU A 178 12.46 4.55 -14.96
N ILE A 179 11.64 3.50 -15.09
CA ILE A 179 10.89 3.20 -16.31
C ILE A 179 9.58 4.01 -16.35
N PHE A 180 8.90 4.15 -15.20
CA PHE A 180 7.58 4.77 -15.13
C PHE A 180 7.65 6.30 -15.03
N GLU A 181 8.59 6.86 -14.26
CA GLU A 181 8.82 8.31 -14.21
C GLU A 181 9.24 8.85 -15.59
N ARG A 182 10.03 8.10 -16.35
CA ARG A 182 10.48 8.49 -17.69
C ARG A 182 9.36 8.39 -18.75
N LEU A 183 8.37 7.52 -18.53
CA LEU A 183 7.14 7.41 -19.33
C LEU A 183 6.16 8.57 -19.03
N LEU A 184 6.09 9.02 -17.77
CA LEU A 184 5.23 10.13 -17.36
C LEU A 184 5.89 11.50 -17.54
N SER A 185 7.23 11.59 -17.56
CA SER A 185 7.97 12.84 -17.74
C SER A 185 7.98 13.34 -19.18
N THR A 186 7.49 12.58 -20.16
CA THR A 186 7.27 13.06 -21.53
C THR A 186 5.95 13.82 -21.65
N ARG A 187 5.98 15.00 -21.00
CA ARG A 187 5.25 16.26 -21.20
C ARG A 187 3.73 16.32 -21.09
N SER A 188 3.30 16.96 -19.99
CA SER A 188 2.30 18.04 -20.04
C SER A 188 2.80 19.18 -20.94
N SER A 189 2.11 19.43 -22.06
CA SER A 189 1.79 20.79 -22.51
C SER A 189 0.75 20.78 -23.65
N SER A 190 -0.40 21.41 -23.38
CA SER A 190 -1.38 21.98 -24.33
C SER A 190 -2.67 21.19 -24.62
N PRO A 191 -3.85 21.87 -24.70
CA PRO A 191 -5.17 21.24 -24.78
C PRO A 191 -5.59 21.01 -26.23
N TYR A 192 -6.41 19.97 -26.45
CA TYR A 192 -7.02 19.51 -27.70
C TYR A 192 -6.17 18.68 -28.68
N ASN A 193 -6.62 17.42 -28.78
CA ASN A 193 -6.60 16.39 -29.83
C ASN A 193 -5.29 16.00 -30.54
N ASP A 194 -5.17 14.67 -30.65
CA ASP A 194 -4.20 13.86 -31.40
C ASP A 194 -2.76 13.84 -30.89
N VAL A 195 -2.52 13.05 -29.85
CA VAL A 195 -1.16 12.68 -29.41
C VAL A 195 -0.79 11.33 -30.00
N GLU A 196 0.06 11.35 -31.03
CA GLU A 196 0.81 10.19 -31.48
C GLU A 196 1.94 9.91 -30.47
N PHE A 197 1.80 8.83 -29.69
CA PHE A 197 2.78 8.44 -28.68
C PHE A 197 4.00 7.78 -29.34
N LYS A 198 5.14 8.49 -29.38
CA LYS A 198 6.43 7.89 -29.80
C LYS A 198 7.07 7.13 -28.65
N PHE A 199 6.97 5.81 -28.68
CA PHE A 199 7.70 4.92 -27.78
C PHE A 199 9.14 4.72 -28.28
N THR A 200 10.14 5.00 -27.45
CA THR A 200 11.53 4.61 -27.71
C THR A 200 11.91 3.41 -26.84
N ARG A 201 12.48 2.38 -27.48
CA ARG A 201 12.90 1.15 -26.82
C ARG A 201 14.13 1.43 -25.94
N VAL A 202 14.03 1.20 -24.63
CA VAL A 202 15.19 1.24 -23.72
C VAL A 202 15.92 -0.11 -23.79
N PRO A 203 17.25 -0.14 -23.98
CA PRO A 203 17.98 -1.39 -24.06
C PRO A 203 17.97 -2.15 -22.73
N ASN A 204 17.86 -3.47 -22.83
CA ASN A 204 17.82 -4.40 -21.69
C ASN A 204 19.15 -4.33 -20.90
N PRO A 205 19.13 -4.10 -19.56
CA PRO A 205 20.34 -3.98 -18.76
C PRO A 205 21.23 -5.25 -18.76
N GLY A 206 20.71 -6.39 -19.22
CA GLY A 206 21.47 -7.64 -19.39
C GLY A 206 22.35 -7.73 -20.65
N LYS A 207 22.51 -6.66 -21.44
CA LYS A 207 23.40 -6.64 -22.62
C LYS A 207 24.43 -5.50 -22.57
N ILE A 208 25.18 -5.39 -21.48
CA ILE A 208 26.47 -4.71 -21.52
C ILE A 208 27.51 -5.75 -21.94
N ARG A 209 27.89 -5.72 -23.22
CA ARG A 209 28.98 -6.53 -23.77
C ARG A 209 30.27 -6.21 -23.02
N GLU A 210 30.96 -7.27 -22.60
CA GLU A 210 32.36 -7.27 -22.19
C GLU A 210 33.23 -6.48 -23.19
N LYS A 211 33.99 -5.52 -22.67
CA LYS A 211 35.34 -5.22 -23.17
C LYS A 211 36.26 -5.05 -21.96
N HIS A 212 37.28 -5.89 -21.95
CA HIS A 212 38.33 -6.01 -20.95
C HIS A 212 38.99 -4.66 -20.58
N SER A 213 39.40 -4.48 -19.32
CA SER A 213 40.81 -4.70 -18.92
C SER A 213 41.14 -4.22 -17.50
N ARG A 214 42.01 -5.02 -16.85
CA ARG A 214 42.90 -4.75 -15.70
C ARG A 214 42.32 -4.79 -14.28
N ILE A 215 42.43 -6.02 -13.76
CA ILE A 215 42.74 -6.42 -12.38
C ILE A 215 43.68 -5.41 -11.69
N HIS A 216 43.32 -4.94 -10.50
CA HIS A 216 44.23 -4.75 -9.37
C HIS A 216 43.54 -5.27 -8.10
N ASN A 217 44.21 -6.20 -7.44
CA ASN A 217 43.87 -6.76 -6.13
C ASN A 217 43.77 -5.67 -5.06
N ILE A 218 42.97 -5.92 -4.02
CA ILE A 218 43.39 -6.00 -2.60
C ILE A 218 42.21 -6.61 -1.79
N GLN A 219 42.47 -7.75 -1.16
CA GLN A 219 41.74 -8.36 -0.02
C GLN A 219 42.09 -7.57 1.27
N CYS A 220 41.34 -7.50 2.36
CA CYS A 220 40.23 -8.26 2.94
C CYS A 220 39.20 -7.29 3.52
#